data_AF-A0A0D2UR29-F1
#
_entry.id   AF-A0A0D2UR29-F1
#
_cell.length_a   1.000
_cell.length_b   1.000
_cell.length_c   1.000
_cell.angle_alpha   90.00
_cell.angle_beta   90.00
_cell.angle_gamma   90.00
#
_symmetry.space_group_name_H-M   'P 1'
#
loop_
_entity.id
_entity.type
_entity.pdbx_description
1 polymer ?
#
loop_
_entity_poly.entity_id
_entity_poly.type
_entity_poly.pdbx_seq_one_letter_code
_entity_poly.pdbx_strand_id
1 'polypeptide(L)'
;MVMPAACALEMIHTMSLVHDDLPCMDNDDLRRGKPTNHKVYCEDIAVLAGDALLAFSFEHIAVSTVGVTPDRIVRAIGELAKSIGAEGLAAGQVVDISSEGLTNVGLDHLEFIHVHKTAALLEAAAVLGAILGGGRDEDVEKLRKFARNIGLLFQVVDDILDVTKSSKELGKTAGKDLVADKVKDLVADKVTYPKLMRINKSKEFAEKLKSDALELLQGFDPEKSAPLIALANYIAYRQN
;
A
#
# COMPACT_ATOMS: atom_id res chain seq x y z
N MET A 1 17.46 -4.35 -15.72
CA MET A 1 18.03 -3.68 -14.54
C MET A 1 17.06 -3.68 -13.37
N VAL A 2 15.88 -3.06 -13.45
CA VAL A 2 14.96 -2.91 -12.28
C VAL A 2 13.80 -3.91 -12.19
N MET A 3 13.53 -4.68 -13.25
CA MET A 3 12.38 -5.60 -13.30
C MET A 3 12.35 -6.63 -12.15
N PRO A 4 13.47 -7.24 -11.72
CA PRO A 4 13.45 -8.15 -10.57
C PRO A 4 12.95 -7.49 -9.28
N ALA A 5 13.27 -6.22 -9.04
CA ALA A 5 12.76 -5.49 -7.89
C ALA A 5 11.26 -5.16 -8.01
N ALA A 6 10.78 -4.85 -9.22
CA ALA A 6 9.34 -4.68 -9.47
C ALA A 6 8.57 -5.98 -9.21
N CYS A 7 9.08 -7.13 -9.68
CA CYS A 7 8.49 -8.44 -9.41
C CYS A 7 8.52 -8.78 -7.92
N ALA A 8 9.63 -8.50 -7.22
CA ALA A 8 9.76 -8.76 -5.79
C ALA A 8 8.77 -7.93 -4.95
N LEU A 9 8.55 -6.67 -5.30
CA LEU A 9 7.51 -5.85 -4.67
C LEU A 9 6.11 -6.41 -4.87
N GLU A 10 5.79 -6.88 -6.07
CA GLU A 10 4.49 -7.53 -6.33
C GLU A 10 4.33 -8.88 -5.63
N MET A 11 5.42 -9.63 -5.43
CA MET A 11 5.43 -10.84 -4.60
C MET A 11 5.12 -10.49 -3.14
N ILE A 12 5.75 -9.45 -2.60
CA ILE A 12 5.50 -8.95 -1.24
C ILE A 12 4.07 -8.41 -1.10
N HIS A 13 3.60 -7.61 -2.05
CA HIS A 13 2.23 -7.13 -2.07
C HIS A 13 1.24 -8.31 -2.11
N THR A 14 1.51 -9.32 -2.91
CA THR A 14 0.64 -10.49 -3.02
C THR A 14 0.67 -11.34 -1.74
N MET A 15 1.84 -11.54 -1.12
CA MET A 15 1.91 -12.30 0.14
C MET A 15 1.20 -11.58 1.29
N SER A 16 1.30 -10.24 1.35
CA SER A 16 0.60 -9.49 2.39
C SER A 16 -0.91 -9.67 2.28
N LEU A 17 -1.46 -9.69 1.06
CA LEU A 17 -2.89 -9.97 0.84
C LEU A 17 -3.28 -11.41 1.18
N VAL A 18 -2.43 -12.40 0.84
CA VAL A 18 -2.69 -13.80 1.19
C VAL A 18 -2.77 -14.00 2.70
N HIS A 19 -1.91 -13.34 3.46
CA HIS A 19 -1.93 -13.38 4.93
C HIS A 19 -3.07 -12.55 5.52
N ASP A 20 -3.34 -11.35 4.98
CA ASP A 20 -4.46 -10.48 5.37
C ASP A 20 -5.81 -11.19 5.21
N ASP A 21 -5.96 -12.05 4.19
CA ASP A 21 -7.18 -12.84 3.94
C ASP A 21 -7.41 -14.01 4.91
N LEU A 22 -6.46 -14.37 5.79
CA LEU A 22 -6.60 -15.54 6.66
C LEU A 22 -7.73 -15.39 7.69
N PRO A 23 -8.31 -16.50 8.20
CA PRO A 23 -9.39 -16.43 9.20
C PRO A 23 -9.04 -15.71 10.51
N CYS A 24 -7.75 -15.66 10.87
CA CYS A 24 -7.25 -14.94 12.04
C CYS A 24 -6.97 -13.45 11.79
N MET A 25 -7.17 -12.97 10.56
CA MET A 25 -6.99 -11.59 10.11
C MET A 25 -8.35 -11.09 9.59
N ASP A 26 -8.48 -10.66 8.33
CA ASP A 26 -9.75 -10.13 7.79
C ASP A 26 -10.78 -11.24 7.45
N ASN A 27 -10.36 -12.52 7.42
CA ASN A 27 -11.21 -13.67 7.12
C ASN A 27 -12.02 -13.51 5.81
N ASP A 28 -11.41 -12.95 4.79
CA ASP A 28 -12.09 -12.65 3.52
C ASP A 28 -12.21 -13.89 2.62
N ASP A 29 -13.37 -14.05 1.98
CA ASP A 29 -13.66 -15.20 1.11
C ASP A 29 -13.24 -14.96 -0.36
N LEU A 30 -13.08 -13.69 -0.77
CA LEU A 30 -12.81 -13.29 -2.16
C LEU A 30 -11.69 -12.25 -2.26
N ARG A 31 -10.77 -12.45 -3.22
CA ARG A 31 -9.70 -11.51 -3.59
C ARG A 31 -9.50 -11.50 -5.10
N ARG A 32 -9.38 -10.31 -5.71
CA ARG A 32 -9.21 -10.14 -7.17
C ARG A 32 -10.25 -10.90 -8.01
N GLY A 33 -11.51 -10.95 -7.54
CA GLY A 33 -12.63 -11.62 -8.20
C GLY A 33 -12.63 -13.14 -8.12
N LYS A 34 -11.81 -13.75 -7.27
CA LYS A 34 -11.69 -15.21 -7.10
C LYS A 34 -11.68 -15.59 -5.61
N PRO A 35 -11.95 -16.86 -5.25
CA PRO A 35 -11.78 -17.33 -3.88
C PRO A 35 -10.37 -17.04 -3.35
N THR A 36 -10.28 -16.65 -2.07
CA THR A 36 -9.00 -16.42 -1.39
C THR A 36 -8.18 -17.69 -1.29
N ASN A 37 -6.86 -17.53 -1.10
CA ASN A 37 -5.91 -18.65 -1.13
C ASN A 37 -6.30 -19.75 -0.12
N HIS A 38 -6.63 -19.36 1.11
CA HIS A 38 -7.00 -20.30 2.18
C HIS A 38 -8.33 -21.04 1.90
N LYS A 39 -9.25 -20.47 1.11
CA LYS A 39 -10.48 -21.17 0.68
C LYS A 39 -10.22 -22.25 -0.35
N VAL A 40 -9.19 -22.09 -1.17
CA VAL A 40 -8.84 -23.05 -2.22
C VAL A 40 -7.90 -24.13 -1.70
N TYR A 41 -6.92 -23.75 -0.87
CA TYR A 41 -5.80 -24.62 -0.49
C TYR A 41 -5.65 -24.85 1.02
N CYS A 42 -6.57 -24.37 1.85
CA CYS A 42 -6.50 -24.38 3.32
C CYS A 42 -5.51 -23.36 3.90
N GLU A 43 -5.63 -23.12 5.21
CA GLU A 43 -4.89 -22.07 5.95
C GLU A 43 -3.39 -22.33 6.00
N ASP A 44 -2.98 -23.57 6.22
CA ASP A 44 -1.57 -23.99 6.30
C ASP A 44 -0.82 -23.72 5.00
N ILE A 45 -1.43 -24.04 3.85
CA ILE A 45 -0.85 -23.73 2.54
C ILE A 45 -0.84 -22.23 2.28
N ALA A 46 -1.87 -21.49 2.68
CA ALA A 46 -1.91 -20.04 2.50
C ALA A 46 -0.78 -19.34 3.29
N VAL A 47 -0.53 -19.75 4.55
CA VAL A 47 0.58 -19.25 5.36
C VAL A 47 1.92 -19.51 4.64
N LEU A 48 2.19 -20.77 4.28
CA LEU A 48 3.45 -21.17 3.64
C LEU A 48 3.64 -20.54 2.25
N ALA A 49 2.57 -20.31 1.50
CA ALA A 49 2.64 -19.62 0.22
C ALA A 49 3.06 -18.16 0.39
N GLY A 50 2.54 -17.48 1.42
CA GLY A 50 2.96 -16.12 1.74
C GLY A 50 4.43 -16.06 2.19
N ASP A 51 4.86 -16.99 3.04
CA ASP A 51 6.25 -17.08 3.51
C ASP A 51 7.23 -17.34 2.36
N ALA A 52 6.86 -18.24 1.45
CA ALA A 52 7.66 -18.56 0.27
C ALA A 52 7.79 -17.36 -0.69
N LEU A 53 6.70 -16.62 -0.93
CA LEU A 53 6.72 -15.39 -1.74
C LEU A 53 7.62 -14.32 -1.12
N LEU A 54 7.57 -14.16 0.20
CA LEU A 54 8.44 -13.25 0.93
C LEU A 54 9.92 -13.63 0.78
N ALA A 55 10.27 -14.90 1.05
CA ALA A 55 11.65 -15.37 0.88
C ALA A 55 12.14 -15.21 -0.56
N PHE A 56 11.31 -15.61 -1.54
CA PHE A 56 11.66 -15.55 -2.95
C PHE A 56 11.79 -14.11 -3.46
N SER A 57 11.07 -13.14 -2.89
CA SER A 57 11.22 -11.72 -3.27
C SER A 57 12.66 -11.22 -3.08
N PHE A 58 13.29 -11.57 -1.95
CA PHE A 58 14.67 -11.20 -1.65
C PHE A 58 15.68 -11.96 -2.51
N GLU A 59 15.49 -13.27 -2.64
CA GLU A 59 16.30 -14.11 -3.54
C GLU A 59 16.26 -13.54 -4.97
N HIS A 60 15.07 -13.25 -5.49
CA HIS A 60 14.88 -12.80 -6.86
C HIS A 60 15.61 -11.49 -7.14
N ILE A 61 15.58 -10.51 -6.21
CA ILE A 61 16.39 -9.29 -6.34
C ILE A 61 17.88 -9.64 -6.34
N ALA A 62 18.33 -10.45 -5.40
CA ALA A 62 19.75 -10.76 -5.22
C ALA A 62 20.36 -11.50 -6.43
N VAL A 63 19.64 -12.47 -6.99
CA VAL A 63 20.18 -13.38 -8.01
C VAL A 63 19.83 -12.98 -9.44
N SER A 64 18.72 -12.28 -9.65
CA SER A 64 18.21 -11.97 -11.00
C SER A 64 18.51 -10.52 -11.44
N THR A 65 18.97 -9.66 -10.54
CA THR A 65 19.35 -8.28 -10.89
C THR A 65 20.68 -8.25 -11.63
N VAL A 66 20.65 -7.85 -12.89
CA VAL A 66 21.82 -7.73 -13.77
C VAL A 66 22.09 -6.28 -14.17
N GLY A 67 23.38 -5.96 -14.36
CA GLY A 67 23.81 -4.61 -14.77
C GLY A 67 23.80 -3.56 -13.65
N VAL A 68 23.66 -3.99 -12.39
CA VAL A 68 23.73 -3.14 -11.19
C VAL A 68 24.88 -3.63 -10.31
N THR A 69 25.57 -2.71 -9.65
CA THR A 69 26.66 -3.06 -8.74
C THR A 69 26.14 -3.74 -7.47
N PRO A 70 26.89 -4.68 -6.87
CA PRO A 70 26.45 -5.38 -5.66
C PRO A 70 26.07 -4.47 -4.49
N ASP A 71 26.75 -3.33 -4.31
CA ASP A 71 26.45 -2.37 -3.25
C ASP A 71 25.03 -1.78 -3.37
N ARG A 72 24.59 -1.45 -4.61
CA ARG A 72 23.24 -0.95 -4.86
C ARG A 72 22.19 -2.03 -4.70
N ILE A 73 22.49 -3.27 -5.08
CA ILE A 73 21.59 -4.42 -4.87
C ILE A 73 21.37 -4.66 -3.37
N VAL A 74 22.45 -4.69 -2.58
CA VAL A 74 22.38 -4.86 -1.12
C VAL A 74 21.63 -3.70 -0.46
N ARG A 75 21.91 -2.46 -0.88
CA ARG A 75 21.18 -1.28 -0.39
C ARG A 75 19.69 -1.37 -0.69
N ALA A 76 19.32 -1.76 -1.90
CA ALA A 76 17.94 -1.96 -2.31
C ALA A 76 17.24 -3.05 -1.47
N ILE A 77 17.89 -4.20 -1.26
CA ILE A 77 17.38 -5.25 -0.38
C ILE A 77 17.16 -4.74 1.05
N GLY A 78 18.09 -3.94 1.58
CA GLY A 78 17.98 -3.33 2.90
C GLY A 78 16.78 -2.37 3.02
N GLU A 79 16.55 -1.52 2.02
CA GLU A 79 15.39 -0.62 1.96
C GLU A 79 14.07 -1.40 1.90
N LEU A 80 14.01 -2.46 1.08
CA LEU A 80 12.84 -3.32 0.99
C LEU A 80 12.55 -4.02 2.32
N ALA A 81 13.56 -4.61 2.95
CA ALA A 81 13.43 -5.28 4.24
C ALA A 81 12.91 -4.32 5.33
N LYS A 82 13.42 -3.08 5.36
CA LYS A 82 12.95 -2.04 6.26
C LYS A 82 11.48 -1.69 6.02
N SER A 83 11.08 -1.52 4.76
CA SER A 83 9.72 -1.11 4.40
C SER A 83 8.64 -2.15 4.73
N ILE A 84 9.00 -3.42 4.87
CA ILE A 84 8.03 -4.50 5.13
C ILE A 84 8.07 -5.01 6.57
N GLY A 85 9.14 -4.71 7.31
CA GLY A 85 9.35 -5.16 8.67
C GLY A 85 8.60 -4.34 9.73
N ALA A 86 9.14 -4.35 10.95
CA ALA A 86 8.54 -3.75 12.14
C ALA A 86 8.48 -2.20 12.13
N GLU A 87 9.09 -1.55 11.14
CA GLU A 87 8.98 -0.09 10.93
C GLU A 87 8.14 0.25 9.69
N GLY A 88 7.50 -0.75 9.07
CA GLY A 88 6.78 -0.59 7.81
C GLY A 88 5.49 -1.41 7.77
N LEU A 89 5.28 -2.17 6.69
CA LEU A 89 4.05 -2.93 6.42
C LEU A 89 3.53 -3.72 7.62
N ALA A 90 4.41 -4.49 8.28
CA ALA A 90 4.00 -5.29 9.44
C ALA A 90 3.54 -4.43 10.63
N ALA A 91 4.19 -3.29 10.89
CA ALA A 91 3.73 -2.36 11.94
C ALA A 91 2.36 -1.77 11.61
N GLY A 92 2.14 -1.37 10.36
CA GLY A 92 0.83 -0.88 9.91
C GLY A 92 -0.26 -1.92 10.13
N GLN A 93 0.01 -3.18 9.75
CA GLN A 93 -0.93 -4.28 9.94
C GLN A 93 -1.23 -4.57 11.41
N VAL A 94 -0.20 -4.61 12.27
CA VAL A 94 -0.38 -4.85 13.71
C VAL A 94 -1.23 -3.75 14.34
N VAL A 95 -0.96 -2.49 14.00
CA VAL A 95 -1.74 -1.37 14.54
C VAL A 95 -3.17 -1.37 14.00
N ASP A 96 -3.39 -1.73 12.73
CA ASP A 96 -4.74 -1.86 12.15
C ASP A 96 -5.58 -2.89 12.95
N ILE A 97 -5.06 -4.11 13.10
CA ILE A 97 -5.73 -5.19 13.86
C ILE A 97 -5.96 -4.79 15.31
N SER A 98 -4.96 -4.18 15.96
CA SER A 98 -5.08 -3.74 17.36
C SER A 98 -6.05 -2.56 17.54
N SER A 99 -6.46 -1.92 16.44
CA SER A 99 -7.41 -0.81 16.44
C SER A 99 -8.85 -1.25 16.19
N GLU A 100 -9.07 -2.51 15.80
CA GLU A 100 -10.42 -3.03 15.60
C GLU A 100 -11.23 -3.00 16.90
N GLY A 101 -12.42 -2.44 16.84
CA GLY A 101 -13.29 -2.25 18.00
C GLY A 101 -12.96 -1.04 18.89
N LEU A 102 -11.91 -0.27 18.58
CA LEU A 102 -11.64 0.99 19.26
C LEU A 102 -12.54 2.10 18.71
N THR A 103 -13.26 2.80 19.60
CA THR A 103 -14.16 3.89 19.20
C THR A 103 -13.48 5.26 19.10
N ASN A 104 -12.23 5.39 19.58
CA ASN A 104 -11.52 6.65 19.74
C ASN A 104 -10.21 6.71 18.94
N VAL A 105 -10.21 6.23 17.69
CA VAL A 105 -9.05 6.35 16.81
C VAL A 105 -8.98 7.79 16.28
N GLY A 106 -7.93 8.52 16.65
CA GLY A 106 -7.67 9.88 16.15
C GLY A 106 -7.02 9.89 14.77
N LEU A 107 -6.97 11.08 14.15
CA LEU A 107 -6.38 11.26 12.80
C LEU A 107 -4.92 10.81 12.73
N ASP A 108 -4.10 11.15 13.73
CA ASP A 108 -2.68 10.78 13.75
C ASP A 108 -2.48 9.26 13.79
N HIS A 109 -3.37 8.55 14.48
CA HIS A 109 -3.34 7.09 14.57
C HIS A 109 -3.81 6.44 13.28
N LEU A 110 -4.85 6.99 12.64
CA LEU A 110 -5.30 6.55 11.33
C LEU A 110 -4.23 6.78 10.25
N GLU A 111 -3.59 7.94 10.26
CA GLU A 111 -2.49 8.26 9.35
C GLU A 111 -1.31 7.32 9.57
N PHE A 112 -0.98 6.98 10.82
CA PHE A 112 0.05 5.97 11.12
C PHE A 112 -0.27 4.64 10.44
N ILE A 113 -1.51 4.13 10.59
CA ILE A 113 -1.93 2.88 9.94
C ILE A 113 -1.71 2.97 8.43
N HIS A 114 -2.22 4.02 7.78
CA HIS A 114 -2.17 4.13 6.32
C HIS A 114 -0.77 4.36 5.76
N VAL A 115 0.06 5.15 6.44
CA VAL A 115 1.47 5.33 6.07
C VAL A 115 2.19 3.99 6.10
N HIS A 116 1.98 3.17 7.13
CA HIS A 116 2.74 1.94 7.30
C HIS A 116 2.15 0.77 6.51
N LYS A 117 0.82 0.58 6.51
CA LYS A 117 0.12 -0.52 5.83
C LYS A 117 0.13 -0.36 4.31
N THR A 118 0.02 0.88 3.82
CA THR A 118 -0.13 1.15 2.37
C THR A 118 1.04 1.94 1.80
N ALA A 119 1.39 3.10 2.38
CA ALA A 119 2.38 3.98 1.76
C ALA A 119 3.80 3.42 1.78
N ALA A 120 4.18 2.65 2.81
CA ALA A 120 5.53 2.09 2.96
C ALA A 120 5.97 1.24 1.76
N LEU A 121 5.06 0.45 1.17
CA LEU A 121 5.39 -0.38 0.02
C LEU A 121 5.49 0.43 -1.30
N LEU A 122 4.72 1.51 -1.42
CA LEU A 122 4.85 2.48 -2.52
C LEU A 122 6.15 3.28 -2.41
N GLU A 123 6.55 3.67 -1.18
CA GLU A 123 7.85 4.26 -0.90
C GLU A 123 8.97 3.33 -1.34
N ALA A 124 8.90 2.05 -0.96
CA ALA A 124 9.85 1.05 -1.42
C ALA A 124 9.89 0.98 -2.95
N ALA A 125 8.74 0.94 -3.64
CA ALA A 125 8.69 0.92 -5.09
C ALA A 125 9.47 2.06 -5.76
N ALA A 126 9.26 3.30 -5.30
CA ALA A 126 9.98 4.45 -5.84
C ALA A 126 11.48 4.41 -5.48
N VAL A 127 11.81 4.08 -4.24
CA VAL A 127 13.19 4.08 -3.71
C VAL A 127 14.05 3.00 -4.35
N LEU A 128 13.54 1.77 -4.51
CA LEU A 128 14.27 0.68 -5.17
C LEU A 128 14.57 1.04 -6.63
N GLY A 129 13.59 1.59 -7.35
CA GLY A 129 13.78 2.05 -8.72
C GLY A 129 14.88 3.11 -8.82
N ALA A 130 14.87 4.09 -7.91
CA ALA A 130 15.86 5.16 -7.87
C ALA A 130 17.27 4.64 -7.54
N ILE A 131 17.42 3.80 -6.51
CA ILE A 131 18.70 3.23 -6.09
C ILE A 131 19.31 2.36 -7.20
N LEU A 132 18.52 1.42 -7.74
CA LEU A 132 18.98 0.52 -8.79
C LEU A 132 19.25 1.28 -10.09
N GLY A 133 18.49 2.34 -10.36
CA GLY A 133 18.69 3.29 -11.46
C GLY A 133 19.95 4.14 -11.33
N GLY A 134 20.58 4.19 -10.15
CA GLY A 134 21.74 5.03 -9.88
C GLY A 134 21.43 6.49 -9.60
N GLY A 135 20.22 6.78 -9.12
CA GLY A 135 19.84 8.10 -8.63
C GLY A 135 20.71 8.54 -7.45
N ARG A 136 20.86 9.85 -7.28
CA ARG A 136 21.58 10.44 -6.13
C ARG A 136 20.72 10.31 -4.88
N ASP A 137 21.34 10.35 -3.71
CA ASP A 137 20.60 10.23 -2.44
C ASP A 137 19.53 11.32 -2.27
N GLU A 138 19.80 12.54 -2.74
CA GLU A 138 18.81 13.62 -2.77
C GLU A 138 17.58 13.28 -3.63
N ASP A 139 17.79 12.64 -4.79
CA ASP A 139 16.72 12.23 -5.69
C ASP A 139 15.93 11.06 -5.08
N VAL A 140 16.62 10.12 -4.43
CA VAL A 140 16.00 9.00 -3.69
C VAL A 140 15.08 9.53 -2.59
N GLU A 141 15.54 10.49 -1.79
CA GLU A 141 14.73 11.06 -0.69
C GLU A 141 13.56 11.93 -1.17
N LYS A 142 13.72 12.64 -2.29
CA LYS A 142 12.58 13.31 -2.95
C LYS A 142 11.53 12.30 -3.41
N LEU A 143 11.97 11.22 -4.05
CA LEU A 143 11.07 10.15 -4.52
C LEU A 143 10.41 9.40 -3.36
N ARG A 144 11.09 9.22 -2.24
CA ARG A 144 10.50 8.66 -1.01
C ARG A 144 9.35 9.52 -0.50
N LYS A 145 9.56 10.83 -0.36
CA LYS A 145 8.52 11.77 0.07
C LYS A 145 7.36 11.83 -0.93
N PHE A 146 7.67 11.82 -2.23
CA PHE A 146 6.66 11.77 -3.29
C PHE A 146 5.79 10.52 -3.13
N ALA A 147 6.43 9.36 -2.99
CA ALA A 147 5.77 8.06 -2.84
C ALA A 147 4.91 7.98 -1.57
N ARG A 148 5.38 8.56 -0.46
CA ARG A 148 4.62 8.68 0.79
C ARG A 148 3.31 9.44 0.59
N ASN A 149 3.38 10.60 -0.07
CA ASN A 149 2.21 11.44 -0.33
C ASN A 149 1.21 10.72 -1.24
N ILE A 150 1.66 10.08 -2.32
CA ILE A 150 0.74 9.34 -3.21
C ILE A 150 0.19 8.07 -2.54
N GLY A 151 0.93 7.46 -1.61
CA GLY A 151 0.46 6.30 -0.86
C GLY A 151 -0.63 6.67 0.14
N LEU A 152 -0.47 7.80 0.83
CA LEU A 152 -1.54 8.33 1.68
C LEU A 152 -2.75 8.78 0.85
N LEU A 153 -2.49 9.44 -0.29
CA LEU A 153 -3.53 9.84 -1.24
C LEU A 153 -4.34 8.63 -1.73
N PHE A 154 -3.67 7.53 -2.07
CA PHE A 154 -4.32 6.31 -2.53
C PHE A 154 -5.36 5.81 -1.53
N GLN A 155 -5.01 5.83 -0.24
CA GLN A 155 -5.90 5.39 0.83
C GLN A 155 -7.03 6.38 1.11
N VAL A 156 -6.76 7.68 1.13
CA VAL A 156 -7.81 8.71 1.26
C VAL A 156 -8.83 8.57 0.12
N VAL A 157 -8.36 8.33 -1.11
CA VAL A 157 -9.24 8.10 -2.26
C VAL A 157 -10.01 6.78 -2.12
N ASP A 158 -9.38 5.70 -1.64
CA ASP A 158 -10.06 4.42 -1.39
C ASP A 158 -11.21 4.58 -0.39
N ASP A 159 -10.96 5.24 0.76
CA ASP A 159 -11.98 5.54 1.77
C ASP A 159 -13.13 6.39 1.20
N ILE A 160 -12.80 7.38 0.35
CA ILE A 160 -13.81 8.22 -0.33
C ILE A 160 -14.66 7.37 -1.28
N LEU A 161 -14.04 6.47 -2.05
CA LEU A 161 -14.72 5.60 -2.99
C LEU A 161 -15.63 4.60 -2.26
N ASP A 162 -15.19 4.02 -1.15
CA ASP A 162 -15.96 3.05 -0.36
C ASP A 162 -17.26 3.64 0.21
N VAL A 163 -17.28 4.95 0.49
CA VAL A 163 -18.50 5.65 0.96
C VAL A 163 -19.34 6.27 -0.15
N THR A 164 -18.82 6.38 -1.39
CA THR A 164 -19.52 7.05 -2.51
C THR A 164 -19.95 6.13 -3.64
N LYS A 165 -19.38 4.92 -3.75
CA LYS A 165 -19.63 3.99 -4.86
C LYS A 165 -20.27 2.68 -4.42
N SER A 166 -20.92 2.01 -5.36
CA SER A 166 -21.54 0.70 -5.13
C SER A 166 -20.54 -0.46 -5.24
N SER A 167 -20.83 -1.60 -4.59
CA SER A 167 -19.95 -2.80 -4.61
C SER A 167 -19.69 -3.34 -6.01
N LYS A 168 -20.66 -3.16 -6.91
CA LYS A 168 -20.54 -3.57 -8.32
C LYS A 168 -19.52 -2.73 -9.08
N GLU A 169 -19.30 -1.48 -8.69
CA GLU A 169 -18.36 -0.56 -9.34
C GLU A 169 -16.93 -0.72 -8.81
N LEU A 170 -16.76 -1.11 -7.55
CA LEU A 170 -15.44 -1.28 -6.92
C LEU A 170 -14.84 -2.68 -7.11
N GLY A 171 -15.64 -3.69 -7.49
CA GLY A 171 -15.17 -5.07 -7.61
C GLY A 171 -14.80 -5.75 -6.28
N LYS A 172 -15.09 -5.07 -5.16
CA LYS A 172 -15.03 -5.56 -3.76
C LYS A 172 -16.37 -5.22 -3.07
N THR A 173 -16.62 -5.79 -1.89
CA THR A 173 -17.80 -5.47 -1.09
C THR A 173 -17.74 -4.00 -0.62
N ALA A 174 -18.44 -3.08 -1.29
CA ALA A 174 -18.53 -1.68 -0.86
C ALA A 174 -19.38 -1.54 0.41
N GLY A 175 -19.09 -0.49 1.18
CA GLY A 175 -19.84 -0.18 2.39
C GLY A 175 -19.48 -1.04 3.60
N LYS A 176 -18.38 -1.81 3.60
CA LYS A 176 -17.86 -2.40 4.86
C LYS A 176 -17.75 -1.33 5.96
N ASP A 177 -17.36 -0.11 5.61
CA ASP A 177 -17.20 1.00 6.55
C ASP A 177 -18.51 1.72 6.96
N LEU A 178 -19.63 1.48 6.25
CA LEU A 178 -20.94 2.13 6.51
C LEU A 178 -22.01 1.16 7.02
N VAL A 179 -21.76 -0.16 7.04
CA VAL A 179 -22.74 -1.18 7.46
C VAL A 179 -22.80 -1.35 9.00
N ALA A 180 -22.32 -0.37 9.76
CA ALA A 180 -22.38 -0.36 11.22
C ALA A 180 -23.80 -0.25 11.81
N ASP A 181 -24.81 0.21 11.04
CA ASP A 181 -26.12 0.56 11.61
C ASP A 181 -27.18 -0.55 11.59
N LYS A 182 -26.96 -1.70 10.92
CA LYS A 182 -28.03 -2.72 10.79
C LYS A 182 -27.67 -4.18 11.06
N VAL A 183 -26.40 -4.53 11.25
CA VAL A 183 -26.00 -5.89 11.69
C VAL A 183 -24.91 -5.73 12.74
N LYS A 184 -25.32 -5.74 14.01
CA LYS A 184 -24.52 -5.30 15.16
C LYS A 184 -23.36 -6.26 15.54
N ASP A 185 -23.21 -7.40 14.87
CA ASP A 185 -22.37 -8.49 15.38
C ASP A 185 -21.19 -8.91 14.50
N LEU A 186 -20.97 -8.38 13.28
CA LEU A 186 -19.89 -8.90 12.41
C LEU A 186 -19.18 -7.92 11.47
N VAL A 187 -19.42 -6.61 11.54
CA VAL A 187 -18.71 -5.63 10.69
C VAL A 187 -17.90 -4.70 11.58
N ALA A 188 -16.56 -4.82 11.50
CA ALA A 188 -15.64 -3.94 12.20
C ALA A 188 -15.97 -2.47 11.87
N ASP A 189 -16.21 -1.65 12.89
CA ASP A 189 -16.47 -0.22 12.75
C ASP A 189 -15.17 0.53 12.38
N LYS A 190 -14.63 0.22 11.19
CA LYS A 190 -13.35 0.76 10.72
C LYS A 190 -13.41 2.29 10.65
N VAL A 191 -12.37 2.93 11.16
CA VAL A 191 -12.25 4.39 11.19
C VAL A 191 -11.62 4.84 9.89
N THR A 192 -12.29 5.73 9.16
CA THR A 192 -11.87 6.21 7.83
C THR A 192 -11.75 7.72 7.79
N TYR A 193 -11.06 8.26 6.78
CA TYR A 193 -10.94 9.70 6.60
C TYR A 193 -12.29 10.43 6.48
N PRO A 194 -13.27 9.96 5.69
CA PRO A 194 -14.59 10.58 5.64
C PRO A 194 -15.33 10.56 6.99
N LYS A 195 -15.14 9.53 7.82
CA LYS A 195 -15.73 9.44 9.17
C LYS A 195 -15.12 10.49 10.12
N LEU A 196 -13.81 10.67 10.11
CA LEU A 196 -13.12 11.61 11.00
C LEU A 196 -13.16 13.07 10.54
N MET A 197 -13.05 13.33 9.24
CA MET A 197 -12.89 14.69 8.70
C MET A 197 -14.11 15.22 7.97
N ARG A 198 -15.08 14.34 7.64
CA ARG A 198 -16.17 14.57 6.67
C ARG A 198 -15.67 14.58 5.23
N ILE A 199 -16.53 14.12 4.33
CA ILE A 199 -16.25 13.89 2.91
C ILE A 199 -15.61 15.07 2.18
N ASN A 200 -16.06 16.30 2.44
CA ASN A 200 -15.51 17.49 1.76
C ASN A 200 -14.08 17.77 2.18
N LYS A 201 -13.75 17.66 3.48
CA LYS A 201 -12.37 17.83 3.96
C LYS A 201 -11.48 16.69 3.50
N SER A 202 -11.98 15.46 3.39
CA SER A 202 -11.22 14.34 2.83
C SER A 202 -10.83 14.60 1.37
N LYS A 203 -11.73 15.18 0.56
CA LYS A 203 -11.42 15.59 -0.83
C LYS A 203 -10.39 16.72 -0.89
N GLU A 204 -10.52 17.74 -0.05
CA GLU A 204 -9.52 18.81 0.07
C GLU A 204 -8.14 18.26 0.49
N PHE A 205 -8.12 17.30 1.42
CA PHE A 205 -6.90 16.64 1.84
C PHE A 205 -6.26 15.81 0.72
N ALA A 206 -7.06 15.07 -0.06
CA ALA A 206 -6.57 14.35 -1.24
C ALA A 206 -5.92 15.31 -2.26
N GLU A 207 -6.58 16.43 -2.58
CA GLU A 207 -6.01 17.43 -3.49
C GLU A 207 -4.72 18.06 -2.96
N LYS A 208 -4.64 18.30 -1.64
CA LYS A 208 -3.40 18.76 -1.00
C LYS A 208 -2.28 17.72 -1.15
N LEU A 209 -2.52 16.45 -0.81
CA LEU A 209 -1.52 15.38 -0.94
C LEU A 209 -1.01 15.24 -2.37
N LYS A 210 -1.90 15.36 -3.36
CA LYS A 210 -1.54 15.37 -4.78
C LYS A 210 -0.64 16.56 -5.11
N SER A 211 -1.01 17.77 -4.68
CA SER A 211 -0.21 18.98 -4.91
C SER A 211 1.19 18.84 -4.30
N ASP A 212 1.27 18.44 -3.03
CA ASP A 212 2.52 18.26 -2.30
C ASP A 212 3.40 17.18 -2.96
N ALA A 213 2.80 16.10 -3.49
CA ALA A 213 3.52 15.10 -4.27
C ALA A 213 4.10 15.69 -5.57
N LEU A 214 3.30 16.40 -6.36
CA LEU A 214 3.76 16.97 -7.64
C LEU A 214 4.85 18.03 -7.45
N GLU A 215 4.81 18.79 -6.34
CA GLU A 215 5.86 19.74 -5.99
C GLU A 215 7.23 19.07 -5.77
N LEU A 216 7.25 17.85 -5.20
CA LEU A 216 8.48 17.10 -4.99
C LEU A 216 9.15 16.61 -6.29
N LEU A 217 8.40 16.58 -7.39
CA LEU A 217 8.93 16.28 -8.71
C LEU A 217 9.51 17.53 -9.41
N GLN A 218 9.39 18.72 -8.83
CA GLN A 218 10.05 19.90 -9.37
C GLN A 218 11.58 19.75 -9.34
N GLY A 219 12.22 20.12 -10.44
CA GLY A 219 13.66 19.98 -10.64
C GLY A 219 14.09 18.62 -11.23
N PHE A 220 13.18 17.66 -11.36
CA PHE A 220 13.39 16.54 -12.29
C PHE A 220 13.11 16.99 -13.73
N ASP A 221 13.69 16.26 -14.67
CA ASP A 221 13.38 16.46 -16.09
C ASP A 221 11.87 16.22 -16.33
N PRO A 222 11.15 17.16 -16.98
CA PRO A 222 9.70 17.05 -17.17
C PRO A 222 9.26 15.83 -18.00
N GLU A 223 10.03 15.44 -19.01
CA GLU A 223 9.70 14.28 -19.84
C GLU A 223 9.90 12.97 -19.06
N LYS A 224 10.98 12.89 -18.27
CA LYS A 224 11.28 11.71 -17.45
C LYS A 224 10.35 11.56 -16.24
N SER A 225 9.84 12.66 -15.70
CA SER A 225 8.92 12.67 -14.55
C SER A 225 7.44 12.53 -14.95
N ALA A 226 7.10 12.74 -16.22
CA ALA A 226 5.73 12.63 -16.73
C ALA A 226 5.02 11.31 -16.35
N PRO A 227 5.67 10.11 -16.35
CA PRO A 227 5.02 8.88 -15.89
C PRO A 227 4.61 8.91 -14.42
N LEU A 228 5.42 9.52 -13.54
CA LEU A 228 5.09 9.64 -12.11
C LEU A 228 3.94 10.64 -11.88
N ILE A 229 3.92 11.73 -12.65
CA ILE A 229 2.80 12.70 -12.65
C ILE A 229 1.52 12.02 -13.11
N ALA A 230 1.58 11.20 -14.17
CA ALA A 230 0.44 10.45 -14.67
C ALA A 230 -0.08 9.45 -13.62
N LEU A 231 0.81 8.74 -12.92
CA LEU A 231 0.44 7.83 -11.83
C LEU A 231 -0.20 8.56 -10.65
N ALA A 232 0.34 9.70 -10.22
CA ALA A 232 -0.26 10.51 -9.16
C ALA A 232 -1.68 10.98 -9.52
N ASN A 233 -1.87 11.43 -10.76
CA ASN A 233 -3.20 11.82 -11.27
C ASN A 233 -4.14 10.63 -11.40
N TYR A 234 -3.64 9.47 -11.85
CA TYR A 234 -4.42 8.24 -11.90
C TYR A 234 -4.92 7.87 -10.51
N ILE A 235 -4.05 7.85 -9.50
CA ILE A 235 -4.43 7.57 -8.11
C ILE A 235 -5.49 8.56 -7.61
N ALA A 236 -5.31 9.86 -7.88
CA ALA A 236 -6.24 10.90 -7.42
C ALA A 236 -7.66 10.78 -8.03
N TYR A 237 -7.76 10.30 -9.27
CA TYR A 237 -9.00 10.34 -10.06
C TYR A 237 -9.53 8.97 -10.49
N ARG A 238 -8.92 7.88 -10.00
CA ARG A 238 -9.39 6.52 -10.28
C ARG A 238 -10.84 6.35 -9.86
N GLN A 239 -11.53 5.50 -10.59
CA GLN A 239 -12.96 5.24 -10.40
C GLN A 239 -13.21 3.90 -9.70
N ASN A 240 -12.16 3.12 -9.44
CA ASN A 240 -12.15 1.81 -8.82
C ASN A 240 -10.79 1.55 -8.18
#